data_AF-A0A0C9N9V3-F1
#
_entry.id   AF-A0A0C9N9V3-F1
#
_cell.length_a   1.000
_cell.length_b   1.000
_cell.length_c   1.000
_cell.angle_alpha   90.00
_cell.angle_beta   90.00
_cell.angle_gamma   90.00
#
_symmetry.space_group_name_H-M   'P 1'
#
loop_
_entity.id
_entity.type
_entity.pdbx_description
1 polymer ?
#
loop_
_entity_poly.entity_id
_entity_poly.type
_entity_poly.pdbx_seq_one_letter_code
_entity_poly.pdbx_strand_id
1 'polypeptide(L)'
;MVVRNLDVERGWSNGALAQVIDISDGVIELMHLDNGSTKLVRRTQEYVPGTYYSRRQFPIVLAYASTIHKVQSLTLPRVAICFDDMPSHGELFVAMSLVRRGDELYFLCEYW
;
A
#
# COMPACT_ATOMS: atom_id res chain seq x y z
N MET A 1 1.11 -1.92 -3.96
CA MET A 1 1.88 -1.66 -2.73
C MET A 1 2.68 -2.90 -2.35
N VAL A 2 3.91 -2.72 -1.91
CA VAL A 2 4.78 -3.78 -1.40
C VAL A 2 4.42 -4.07 0.06
N VAL A 3 4.32 -5.35 0.44
CA VAL A 3 3.86 -5.74 1.81
C VAL A 3 4.98 -6.19 2.76
N ARG A 4 6.25 -5.96 2.38
CA ARG A 4 7.43 -6.28 3.20
C ARG A 4 8.66 -5.52 2.71
N ASN A 5 9.72 -5.54 3.51
CA ASN A 5 10.99 -4.95 3.11
C ASN A 5 11.67 -5.82 2.05
N LEU A 6 11.86 -5.27 0.84
CA LEU A 6 12.58 -5.92 -0.25
C LEU A 6 13.98 -5.36 -0.44
N ASP A 7 14.20 -4.08 -0.13
CA ASP A 7 15.49 -3.37 -0.15
C ASP A 7 15.27 -1.97 0.45
N VAL A 8 15.53 -1.85 1.75
CA VAL A 8 15.24 -0.63 2.53
C VAL A 8 16.14 0.52 2.10
N GLU A 9 17.40 0.24 1.76
CA GLU A 9 18.37 1.25 1.33
C GLU A 9 17.93 1.96 0.04
N ARG A 10 17.26 1.23 -0.86
CA ARG A 10 16.71 1.79 -2.11
C ARG A 10 15.25 2.23 -2.01
N GLY A 11 14.67 2.27 -0.81
CA GLY A 11 13.29 2.72 -0.57
C GLY A 11 12.21 1.66 -0.80
N TRP A 12 12.57 0.43 -1.17
CA TRP A 12 11.64 -0.69 -1.30
C TRP A 12 11.29 -1.31 0.06
N SER A 13 10.66 -0.51 0.91
CA SER A 13 10.17 -0.87 2.24
C SER A 13 8.71 -1.36 2.21
N ASN A 14 8.25 -1.93 3.32
CA ASN A 14 6.84 -2.24 3.51
C ASN A 14 5.98 -0.96 3.41
N GLY A 15 4.96 -0.97 2.56
CA GLY A 15 4.13 0.19 2.26
C GLY A 15 4.54 0.94 1.00
N ALA A 16 5.70 0.64 0.40
CA ALA A 16 6.14 1.30 -0.83
C ALA A 16 5.09 1.14 -1.95
N LEU A 17 4.68 2.26 -2.53
CA LEU A 17 3.77 2.28 -3.67
C LEU A 17 4.55 2.07 -4.96
N ALA A 18 4.02 1.21 -5.82
CA ALA A 18 4.64 0.87 -7.08
C ALA A 18 3.58 0.54 -8.13
N GLN A 19 3.92 0.80 -9.38
CA GLN A 19 3.16 0.40 -10.56
C GLN A 19 3.77 -0.87 -11.16
N VAL A 20 2.93 -1.81 -11.59
CA VAL A 20 3.40 -2.96 -12.37
C VAL A 20 3.69 -2.48 -13.79
N ILE A 21 4.88 -2.78 -14.31
CA ILE A 21 5.29 -2.40 -15.66
C ILE A 21 5.43 -3.60 -16.60
N ASP A 22 5.77 -4.79 -16.08
CA ASP A 22 5.76 -6.03 -16.83
C ASP A 22 5.38 -7.23 -15.94
N ILE A 23 4.76 -8.24 -16.56
CA ILE A 23 4.46 -9.52 -15.92
C ILE A 23 4.96 -10.63 -16.84
N SER A 24 5.92 -11.38 -16.33
CA SER A 24 6.54 -12.51 -17.00
C SER A 24 6.40 -13.78 -16.15
N ASP A 25 6.79 -14.95 -16.67
CA ASP A 25 6.64 -16.20 -15.93
C ASP A 25 7.43 -16.19 -14.60
N GLY A 26 6.68 -16.22 -13.49
CA GLY A 26 7.21 -16.22 -12.13
C GLY A 26 7.83 -14.89 -11.64
N VAL A 27 7.77 -13.81 -12.43
CA VAL A 27 8.40 -12.52 -12.12
C VAL A 27 7.46 -11.36 -12.45
N ILE A 28 7.39 -10.37 -11.56
CA ILE A 28 6.70 -9.11 -11.81
C ILE A 28 7.72 -7.98 -11.73
N GLU A 29 7.74 -7.10 -12.73
CA GLU A 29 8.53 -5.89 -12.69
C GLU A 29 7.69 -4.73 -12.15
N LEU A 30 8.24 -4.06 -11.14
CA LEU A 30 7.62 -2.92 -10.47
C LEU A 30 8.44 -1.66 -10.70
N MET A 31 7.76 -0.53 -10.89
CA MET A 31 8.34 0.81 -10.85
C MET A 31 7.86 1.53 -9.58
N HIS A 32 8.80 1.99 -8.75
CA HIS A 32 8.53 2.73 -7.52
C HIS A 32 7.90 4.09 -7.85
N LEU A 33 6.79 4.45 -7.18
CA LEU A 33 6.09 5.70 -7.51
C LEU A 33 6.86 6.96 -7.08
N ASP A 34 7.57 6.92 -5.94
CA ASP A 34 8.27 8.12 -5.44
C ASP A 34 9.58 8.44 -6.15
N ASN A 35 10.38 7.43 -6.53
CA ASN A 35 11.74 7.63 -7.06
C ASN A 35 11.97 7.06 -8.47
N GLY A 36 10.97 6.39 -9.07
CA GLY A 36 11.05 5.83 -10.42
C GLY A 36 11.98 4.62 -10.57
N SER A 37 12.64 4.14 -9.50
CA SER A 37 13.48 2.95 -9.57
C SER A 37 12.65 1.72 -9.90
N THR A 38 13.26 0.74 -10.59
CA THR A 38 12.60 -0.52 -10.93
C THR A 38 13.09 -1.68 -10.08
N LYS A 39 12.23 -2.68 -9.90
CA LYS A 39 12.57 -3.90 -9.16
C LYS A 39 11.82 -5.11 -9.69
N LEU A 40 12.56 -6.18 -9.95
CA LEU A 40 12.01 -7.49 -10.23
C LEU A 40 11.65 -8.21 -8.94
N VAL A 41 10.40 -8.66 -8.84
CA VAL A 41 9.85 -9.32 -7.66
C VAL A 41 9.40 -10.73 -8.01
N ARG A 42 9.75 -11.69 -7.16
CA ARG A 42 9.34 -13.10 -7.24
C ARG A 42 8.45 -13.49 -6.08
N ARG A 43 7.77 -14.63 -6.21
CA ARG A 43 7.02 -15.23 -5.10
C ARG A 43 7.95 -15.59 -3.95
N THR A 44 7.47 -15.34 -2.74
CA THR A 44 8.17 -15.68 -1.50
C THR A 44 7.30 -16.49 -0.57
N GLN A 45 7.97 -17.33 0.20
CA GLN A 45 7.35 -18.22 1.15
C GLN A 45 7.44 -17.63 2.55
N GLU A 46 6.32 -17.57 3.25
CA GLU A 46 6.20 -17.05 4.62
C GLU A 46 5.38 -18.02 5.46
N TYR A 47 5.79 -18.24 6.71
CA TYR A 47 5.02 -19.06 7.65
C TYR A 47 3.85 -18.25 8.21
N VAL A 48 2.69 -18.88 8.31
CA VAL A 48 1.51 -18.26 8.92
C VAL A 48 1.68 -18.30 10.44
N PRO A 49 1.73 -17.14 11.13
CA PRO A 49 1.96 -17.09 12.57
C PRO A 49 0.99 -17.98 13.35
N GLY A 50 1.51 -18.76 14.31
CA GLY A 50 0.72 -19.66 15.14
C GLY A 50 0.28 -20.96 14.46
N THR A 51 0.82 -21.29 13.28
CA THR A 51 0.48 -22.53 12.56
C THR A 51 1.72 -23.19 11.94
N TYR A 52 1.56 -24.43 11.46
CA TYR A 52 2.57 -25.13 10.66
C TYR A 52 2.46 -24.85 9.15
N TYR A 53 1.53 -23.99 8.74
CA TYR A 53 1.30 -23.69 7.34
C TYR A 53 2.23 -22.59 6.83
N SER A 54 2.55 -22.66 5.55
CA SER A 54 3.27 -21.60 4.85
C SER A 54 2.53 -21.17 3.59
N ARG A 55 2.71 -19.91 3.21
CA ARG A 55 2.09 -19.29 2.05
C ARG A 55 3.18 -18.85 1.09
N ARG A 56 3.10 -19.28 -0.17
CA ARG A 56 3.98 -18.83 -1.25
C ARG A 56 3.23 -17.89 -2.19
N GLN A 57 3.56 -16.60 -2.16
CA GLN A 57 2.87 -15.57 -2.96
C GLN A 57 3.81 -14.43 -3.36
N PHE A 58 3.40 -13.59 -4.31
CA PHE A 58 4.11 -12.33 -4.55
C PHE A 58 3.91 -11.38 -3.36
N PRO A 59 4.95 -10.66 -2.92
CA PRO A 59 4.89 -9.75 -1.78
C PRO A 59 4.33 -8.38 -2.17
N ILE A 60 3.21 -8.37 -2.88
CA ILE A 60 2.50 -7.15 -3.30
C ILE A 60 0.99 -7.31 -3.11
N VAL A 61 0.31 -6.18 -2.97
CA VAL A 61 -1.16 -6.08 -2.94
C VAL A 61 -1.60 -4.90 -3.81
N LEU A 62 -2.81 -4.99 -4.38
CA LEU A 62 -3.45 -3.86 -5.05
C LEU A 62 -3.59 -2.68 -4.07
N ALA A 63 -3.41 -1.46 -4.56
CA ALA A 63 -3.30 -0.27 -3.71
C ALA A 63 -4.02 0.96 -4.28
N TYR A 64 -5.04 0.75 -5.12
CA TYR A 64 -5.94 1.84 -5.55
C TYR A 64 -6.82 2.31 -4.40
N ALA A 65 -7.27 1.37 -3.57
CA ALA A 65 -7.94 1.62 -2.30
C ALA A 65 -7.25 0.79 -1.21
N SER A 66 -7.18 1.31 0.01
CA SER A 66 -6.57 0.63 1.15
C SER A 66 -7.24 1.10 2.44
N THR A 67 -7.22 0.25 3.45
CA THR A 67 -7.76 0.61 4.76
C THR A 67 -6.84 1.62 5.46
N ILE A 68 -7.42 2.49 6.29
CA ILE A 68 -6.70 3.53 7.03
C ILE A 68 -5.51 2.93 7.80
N HIS A 69 -5.73 1.81 8.50
CA HIS A 69 -4.69 1.10 9.23
C HIS A 69 -3.49 0.65 8.37
N LYS A 70 -3.70 0.35 7.08
CA LYS A 70 -2.62 -0.10 6.19
C LYS A 70 -1.76 1.04 5.68
N VAL A 71 -2.26 2.27 5.74
CA VAL A 71 -1.59 3.44 5.18
C VAL A 71 -1.17 4.46 6.23
N GLN A 72 -1.36 4.17 7.52
CA GLN A 72 -1.14 5.10 8.65
C GLN A 72 0.25 5.77 8.70
N SER A 73 1.29 5.14 8.13
CA SER A 73 2.66 5.68 8.09
C SER A 73 3.05 6.27 6.74
N LEU A 74 2.12 6.40 5.80
CA LEU A 74 2.39 6.92 4.46
C LEU A 74 2.13 8.41 4.37
N THR A 75 2.90 9.08 3.52
CA THR A 75 2.56 10.41 3.00
C THR A 75 2.20 10.25 1.54
N LEU A 76 0.99 10.66 1.16
CA LEU A 76 0.42 10.50 -0.16
C LEU A 76 0.20 11.88 -0.79
N PRO A 77 0.37 12.02 -2.11
CA PRO A 77 0.21 13.31 -2.78
C PRO A 77 -1.25 13.77 -2.83
N ARG A 78 -2.21 12.83 -2.91
CA ARG A 78 -3.66 13.07 -2.91
C ARG A 78 -4.36 11.85 -2.33
N VAL A 79 -5.44 12.06 -1.57
CA VAL A 79 -6.23 10.99 -0.96
C VAL A 79 -7.71 11.30 -1.09
N ALA A 80 -8.47 10.30 -1.53
CA ALA A 80 -9.91 10.27 -1.37
C ALA A 80 -10.28 9.34 -0.22
N ILE A 81 -11.03 9.84 0.75
CA ILE A 81 -11.50 9.08 1.91
C ILE A 81 -12.97 8.72 1.67
N CYS A 82 -13.27 7.43 1.74
CA CYS A 82 -14.61 6.87 1.65
C CYS A 82 -14.90 6.11 2.95
N PHE A 83 -16.05 6.37 3.57
CA PHE A 83 -16.53 5.64 4.74
C PHE A 83 -18.05 5.59 4.72
N ASP A 84 -18.59 4.39 4.97
CA ASP A 84 -20.04 4.15 5.02
C ASP A 84 -20.63 4.58 6.37
N ASP A 85 -19.84 4.46 7.44
CA ASP A 85 -20.17 4.81 8.82
C ASP A 85 -19.12 5.75 9.42
N MET A 86 -19.41 6.31 10.60
CA MET A 86 -18.45 7.15 11.31
C MET A 86 -17.20 6.33 11.69
N PRO A 87 -15.99 6.72 11.26
CA PRO A 87 -14.75 6.03 11.61
C PRO A 87 -14.49 6.07 13.13
N SER A 88 -13.76 5.08 13.63
CA SER A 88 -13.40 4.98 15.05
C SER A 88 -12.56 6.16 15.50
N HIS A 89 -12.48 6.37 16.82
CA HIS A 89 -11.71 7.46 17.40
C HIS A 89 -10.27 7.52 16.85
N GLY A 90 -9.94 8.62 16.16
CA GLY A 90 -8.61 8.87 15.61
C GLY A 90 -8.36 8.33 14.19
N GLU A 91 -9.19 7.44 13.66
CA GLU A 91 -9.00 6.90 12.30
C GLU A 91 -9.17 7.98 11.23
N LEU A 92 -10.17 8.85 11.39
CA LEU A 92 -10.36 9.99 10.48
C LEU A 92 -9.15 10.92 10.48
N PHE A 93 -8.61 11.21 11.67
CA PHE A 93 -7.41 12.03 11.80
C PHE A 93 -6.22 11.40 11.08
N VAL A 94 -6.01 10.09 11.27
CA VAL A 94 -4.96 9.34 10.56
C VAL A 94 -5.16 9.46 9.05
N ALA A 95 -6.36 9.21 8.54
CA ALA A 95 -6.65 9.29 7.11
C ALA A 95 -6.40 10.69 6.52
N MET A 96 -6.79 11.75 7.25
CA MET A 96 -6.57 13.14 6.81
C MET A 96 -5.10 13.54 6.87
N SER A 97 -4.33 12.98 7.82
CA SER A 97 -2.91 13.29 7.99
C SER A 97 -1.98 12.71 6.92
N LEU A 98 -2.52 11.90 6.00
CA LEU A 98 -1.75 11.29 4.90
C LEU A 98 -1.33 12.32 3.85
N VAL A 99 -2.03 13.44 3.70
CA VAL A 99 -1.73 14.49 2.73
C VAL A 99 -1.06 15.69 3.39
N ARG A 100 -0.35 16.51 2.60
CA ARG A 100 0.35 17.70 3.12
C ARG A 100 -0.52 18.94 3.11
N ARG A 101 -1.52 18.99 2.23
CA ARG A 101 -2.39 20.16 2.02
C ARG A 101 -3.86 19.74 2.03
N GLY A 102 -4.72 20.61 2.54
CA GLY A 102 -6.18 20.37 2.54
C GLY A 102 -6.75 20.21 1.13
N ASP A 103 -6.20 20.92 0.14
CA ASP A 103 -6.64 20.85 -1.27
C ASP A 103 -6.41 19.47 -1.93
N GLU A 104 -5.59 18.62 -1.30
CA GLU A 104 -5.26 17.27 -1.76
C GLU A 104 -6.15 16.19 -1.14
N LEU A 105 -7.08 16.60 -0.25
CA LEU A 105 -7.99 15.74 0.47
C LEU A 105 -9.40 15.81 -0.12
N TYR A 106 -9.96 14.65 -0.42
CA TYR A 106 -11.31 14.51 -0.96
C TYR A 106 -12.13 13.59 -0.06
N PHE A 107 -13.38 13.94 0.21
CA PHE A 107 -14.34 13.07 0.87
C PHE A 107 -15.32 12.55 -0.17
N LEU A 108 -15.46 11.23 -0.25
CA LEU A 108 -16.46 10.56 -1.05
C LEU A 108 -17.58 10.14 -0.11
N CYS A 109 -18.66 10.92 -0.06
CA CYS A 109 -19.90 10.53 0.59
C CYS A 109 -20.83 9.95 -0.47
N GLU A 110 -21.06 8.63 -0.45
CA GLU A 110 -22.19 8.06 -1.18
C GLU A 110 -23.46 8.36 -0.37
N TYR A 111 -24.26 9.32 -0.85
CA TYR A 111 -25.64 9.48 -0.42
C TYR A 111 -26.46 8.35 -1.07
N TRP A 112 -26.89 7.37 -0.27
CA TRP A 112 -28.00 6.48 -0.64
C TRP A 112 -29.32 7.10 -0.20
#